data_AF-A0A924IGK9-F1
#
_entry.id   AF-A0A924IGK9-F1
#
_cell.length_a   1.000
_cell.length_b   1.000
_cell.length_c   1.000
_cell.angle_alpha   90.00
_cell.angle_beta   90.00
_cell.angle_gamma   90.00
#
_symmetry.space_group_name_H-M   'P 1'
#
loop_
_entity.id
_entity.type
_entity.pdbx_description
1 polymer ?
#
loop_
_entity_poly.entity_id
_entity_poly.type
_entity_poly.pdbx_seq_one_letter_code
_entity_poly.pdbx_strand_id
1 'polypeptide(L)'
;MEIDKLNEEIKLFSSTTHGSSDYDKDEFFVMSESRMEFAPLKYIQKRVPEYKDINSLLKIGFVYDSFELSNNENFQIWYEKQFSKKLLRRDARKISIVYVPNNKLILDQIGLVNRSYEILAHEQILLNNKNLPTQLGEWYAKCIFGLKQVKSTSQRGFDFVMGDGKRVEIQVEWSDVSSPKGVKIKKTLVDLSDFCVIIYVAKNFMIREVCFLDSEYVSRKFSSKGHTIFLKDSDVSSYFFSKSSKHFDKIINPITFLKYASPNLAMKLSEKLNQ
;
A
#
# COMPACT_ATOMS: atom_id res chain seq x y z
N MET A 1 3.14 10.06 35.79
CA MET A 1 3.29 11.25 36.66
C MET A 1 3.71 12.48 35.86
N GLU A 2 4.80 12.46 35.10
CA GLU A 2 5.25 13.61 34.29
C GLU A 2 4.45 13.83 32.98
N ILE A 3 4.07 12.74 32.30
CA ILE A 3 3.26 12.79 31.07
C ILE A 3 1.80 13.15 31.38
N ASP A 4 1.25 12.69 32.51
CA ASP A 4 -0.11 13.01 32.94
C ASP A 4 -0.28 14.53 33.14
N LYS A 5 0.70 15.15 33.82
CA LYS A 5 0.75 16.61 34.01
C LYS A 5 0.82 17.36 32.68
N LEU A 6 1.61 16.86 31.73
CA LEU A 6 1.68 17.45 30.39
C LEU A 6 0.33 17.36 29.67
N ASN A 7 -0.34 16.21 29.74
CA ASN A 7 -1.68 16.03 29.16
C ASN A 7 -2.72 16.94 29.80
N GLU A 8 -2.66 17.16 31.11
CA GLU A 8 -3.53 18.12 31.80
C GLU A 8 -3.33 19.54 31.29
N GLU A 9 -2.08 19.98 31.12
CA GLU A 9 -1.77 21.31 30.55
C GLU A 9 -2.22 21.44 29.08
N ILE A 10 -2.08 20.37 28.28
CA ILE A 10 -2.57 20.34 26.90
C ILE A 10 -4.09 20.49 26.85
N LYS A 11 -4.81 19.77 27.71
CA LYS A 11 -6.26 19.88 27.86
C LYS A 11 -6.67 21.27 28.32
N LEU A 12 -5.95 21.83 29.29
CA LEU A 12 -6.21 23.18 29.79
C LEU A 12 -6.07 24.22 28.67
N PHE A 13 -4.99 24.15 27.89
CA PHE A 13 -4.83 25.03 26.72
C PHE A 13 -5.99 24.86 25.73
N SER A 14 -6.29 23.61 25.36
CA SER A 14 -7.33 23.26 24.37
C SER A 14 -8.77 23.55 24.81
N SER A 15 -9.01 23.78 26.11
CA SER A 15 -10.35 24.06 26.64
C SER A 15 -10.87 25.46 26.27
N THR A 16 -9.99 26.36 25.84
CA THR A 16 -10.30 27.77 25.54
C THR A 16 -9.67 28.19 24.22
N THR A 17 -10.24 29.20 23.56
CA THR A 17 -9.68 29.74 22.32
C THR A 17 -8.64 30.82 22.62
N HIS A 18 -7.62 30.94 21.76
CA HIS A 18 -6.46 31.82 21.92
C HIS A 18 -6.22 32.70 20.69
N GLY A 19 -7.27 33.20 20.05
CA GLY A 19 -7.20 33.94 18.79
C GLY A 19 -6.45 35.29 18.85
N SER A 20 -6.17 35.82 20.04
CA SER A 20 -5.38 37.05 20.24
C SER A 20 -3.93 36.78 20.66
N SER A 21 -3.52 35.51 20.74
CA SER A 21 -2.17 35.12 21.15
C SER A 21 -1.24 34.90 19.95
N ASP A 22 0.07 34.95 20.20
CA ASP A 22 1.10 34.59 19.21
C ASP A 22 1.45 33.09 19.23
N TYR A 23 0.66 32.27 19.93
CA TYR A 23 0.89 30.83 20.03
C TYR A 23 0.64 30.09 18.70
N ASP A 24 -0.09 30.70 17.77
CA ASP A 24 -0.31 30.19 16.43
C ASP A 24 1.00 30.16 15.59
N LYS A 25 1.99 30.97 15.96
CA LYS A 25 3.30 31.09 15.28
C LYS A 25 4.33 30.07 15.77
N ASP A 26 3.95 29.13 16.64
CA ASP A 26 4.89 28.14 17.13
C ASP A 26 5.22 27.09 16.07
N GLU A 27 6.41 26.49 16.16
CA GLU A 27 6.84 25.46 15.22
C GLU A 27 6.49 24.06 15.72
N PHE A 28 6.36 23.89 17.03
CA PHE A 28 6.10 22.59 17.67
C PHE A 28 4.78 22.62 18.42
N PHE A 29 3.91 21.66 18.14
CA PHE A 29 2.65 21.48 18.85
C PHE A 29 2.60 20.09 19.46
N VAL A 30 2.46 20.04 20.78
CA VAL A 30 2.43 18.80 21.57
C VAL A 30 1.01 18.26 21.61
N MET A 31 0.85 17.02 21.17
CA MET A 31 -0.43 16.31 21.07
C MET A 31 -0.72 15.55 22.36
N SER A 32 -1.98 15.59 22.81
CA SER A 32 -2.42 14.79 23.95
C SER A 32 -2.55 13.31 23.60
N GLU A 33 -2.70 12.47 24.63
CA GLU A 33 -2.98 11.04 24.47
C GLU A 33 -4.25 10.73 23.66
N SER A 34 -5.27 11.62 23.73
CA SER A 34 -6.51 11.45 22.96
C SER A 34 -6.31 11.67 21.46
N ARG A 35 -5.19 12.29 21.06
CA ARG A 35 -4.88 12.70 19.68
C ARG A 35 -5.85 13.72 19.08
N MET A 36 -6.65 14.38 19.93
CA MET A 36 -7.64 15.38 19.55
C MET A 36 -7.29 16.78 20.07
N GLU A 37 -6.41 16.88 21.07
CA GLU A 37 -6.04 18.13 21.72
C GLU A 37 -4.55 18.38 21.55
N PHE A 38 -4.18 19.65 21.49
CA PHE A 38 -2.80 20.05 21.26
C PHE A 38 -2.46 21.29 22.09
N ALA A 39 -1.17 21.54 22.30
CA ALA A 39 -0.69 22.80 22.84
C ALA A 39 0.65 23.18 22.20
N PRO A 40 0.88 24.47 21.90
CA PRO A 40 2.17 24.94 21.43
C PRO A 40 3.27 24.70 22.47
N LEU A 41 4.46 24.33 22.03
CA LEU A 41 5.61 24.07 22.90
C LEU A 41 5.95 25.27 23.78
N LYS A 42 5.84 26.49 23.25
CA LYS A 42 6.02 27.75 24.02
C LYS A 42 5.05 27.89 25.18
N TYR A 43 3.84 27.34 25.07
CA TYR A 43 2.90 27.31 26.19
C TYR A 43 3.37 26.29 27.24
N ILE A 44 3.74 25.08 26.79
CA ILE A 44 4.24 24.01 27.66
C ILE A 44 5.48 24.46 28.43
N GLN A 45 6.45 25.10 27.78
CA GLN A 45 7.66 25.64 28.41
C GLN A 45 7.37 26.59 29.58
N LYS A 46 6.27 27.37 29.50
CA LYS A 46 5.87 28.30 30.56
C LYS A 46 5.20 27.61 31.74
N ARG A 47 4.44 26.54 31.48
CA ARG A 47 3.66 25.82 32.50
C ARG A 47 4.45 24.69 33.15
N VAL A 48 5.34 24.07 32.39
CA VAL A 48 6.19 22.96 32.82
C VAL A 48 7.64 23.28 32.44
N PRO A 49 8.36 24.06 33.28
CA PRO A 49 9.69 24.59 32.97
C PRO A 49 10.80 23.52 32.75
N GLU A 50 10.53 22.27 33.14
CA GLU A 50 11.40 21.13 32.90
C GLU A 50 11.56 20.83 31.39
N TYR A 51 10.53 21.11 30.59
CA TYR A 51 10.55 20.92 29.14
C TYR A 51 10.99 22.19 28.42
N LYS A 52 12.29 22.47 28.48
CA LYS A 52 12.88 23.70 27.94
C LYS A 52 12.87 23.77 26.42
N ASP A 53 12.95 22.64 25.76
CA ASP A 53 13.04 22.52 24.31
C ASP A 53 12.45 21.19 23.84
N ILE A 54 12.43 20.99 22.52
CA ILE A 54 11.99 19.73 21.92
C ILE A 54 12.81 18.55 22.45
N ASN A 55 14.13 18.69 22.60
CA ASN A 55 15.01 17.61 23.07
C ASN A 55 14.63 17.09 24.46
N SER A 56 14.14 17.98 25.33
CA SER A 56 13.65 17.63 26.66
C SER A 56 12.45 16.68 26.57
N LEU A 57 11.53 16.91 25.62
CA LEU A 57 10.41 16.01 25.35
C LEU A 57 10.87 14.68 24.71
N LEU A 58 11.85 14.72 23.79
CA LEU A 58 12.37 13.49 23.17
C LEU A 58 13.00 12.55 24.19
N LYS A 59 13.71 13.09 25.18
CA LYS A 59 14.36 12.30 26.25
C LYS A 59 13.37 11.49 27.08
N ILE A 60 12.12 11.93 27.18
CA ILE A 60 11.06 11.23 27.93
C ILE A 60 10.14 10.40 27.02
N GLY A 61 10.50 10.23 25.75
CA GLY A 61 9.83 9.30 24.83
C GLY A 61 8.86 9.92 23.82
N PHE A 62 8.80 11.26 23.71
CA PHE A 62 8.10 11.89 22.60
C PHE A 62 8.88 11.70 21.29
N VAL A 63 8.15 11.66 20.19
CA VAL A 63 8.67 11.79 18.84
C VAL A 63 7.98 12.98 18.18
N TYR A 64 8.46 13.39 17.01
CA TYR A 64 7.79 14.43 16.24
C TYR A 64 7.94 14.19 14.76
N ASP A 65 6.89 14.56 14.04
CA ASP A 65 6.83 14.48 12.58
C ASP A 65 6.40 15.84 12.03
N SER A 66 6.88 16.15 10.81
CA SER A 66 6.35 17.28 10.06
C SER A 66 4.84 17.09 9.84
N PHE A 67 4.07 18.16 10.03
CA PHE A 67 2.64 18.14 9.78
C PHE A 67 2.31 17.81 8.32
N GLU A 68 3.15 18.22 7.36
CA GLU A 68 2.95 17.93 5.92
C GLU A 68 3.05 16.42 5.61
N LEU A 69 3.79 15.65 6.42
CA LEU A 69 3.93 14.19 6.24
C LEU A 69 2.82 13.40 6.96
N SER A 70 2.44 13.85 8.15
CA SER A 70 1.45 13.15 8.98
C SER A 70 0.00 13.42 8.55
N ASN A 71 -0.25 14.52 7.84
CA ASN A 71 -1.57 14.96 7.36
C ASN A 71 -2.68 14.78 8.41
N ASN A 72 -2.39 15.19 9.64
CA ASN A 72 -3.26 14.99 10.80
C ASN A 72 -4.50 15.90 10.71
N GLU A 73 -5.62 15.37 10.22
CA GLU A 73 -6.86 16.12 10.04
C GLU A 73 -7.35 16.77 11.36
N ASN A 74 -7.18 16.07 12.49
CA ASN A 74 -7.58 16.59 13.80
C ASN A 74 -6.79 17.85 14.18
N PHE A 75 -5.50 17.91 13.83
CA PHE A 75 -4.68 19.08 14.12
C PHE A 75 -5.17 20.31 13.35
N GLN A 76 -5.51 20.17 12.07
CA GLN A 76 -6.02 21.30 11.29
C GLN A 76 -7.34 21.81 11.88
N ILE A 77 -8.27 20.91 12.16
CA ILE A 77 -9.56 21.25 12.77
C ILE A 77 -9.35 21.95 14.12
N TRP A 78 -8.48 21.39 14.95
CA TRP A 78 -8.13 21.96 16.25
C TRP A 78 -7.51 23.35 16.10
N TYR A 79 -6.51 23.52 15.23
CA TYR A 79 -5.78 24.78 15.04
C TYR A 79 -6.73 25.91 14.61
N GLU A 80 -7.58 25.64 13.62
CA GLU A 80 -8.51 26.64 13.10
C GLU A 80 -9.54 27.06 14.15
N LYS A 81 -10.02 26.11 14.96
CA LYS A 81 -10.90 26.39 16.11
C LYS A 81 -10.18 27.15 17.21
N GLN A 82 -8.96 26.74 17.54
CA GLN A 82 -8.19 27.24 18.67
C GLN A 82 -7.77 28.69 18.46
N PHE A 83 -7.32 29.04 17.25
CA PHE A 83 -6.81 30.36 16.93
C PHE A 83 -7.78 31.21 16.11
N SER A 84 -8.96 30.69 15.79
CA SER A 84 -9.96 31.35 14.93
C SER A 84 -9.37 31.82 13.58
N LYS A 85 -8.44 31.04 13.02
CA LYS A 85 -7.65 31.41 11.83
C LYS A 85 -7.36 30.19 10.98
N LYS A 86 -7.51 30.34 9.67
CA LYS A 86 -7.20 29.29 8.69
C LYS A 86 -5.71 28.92 8.70
N LEU A 87 -5.40 27.63 8.72
CA LEU A 87 -4.02 27.14 8.60
C LEU A 87 -3.59 27.20 7.13
N LEU A 88 -2.72 28.15 6.79
CA LEU A 88 -2.22 28.31 5.42
C LEU A 88 -1.11 27.29 5.14
N ARG A 89 -1.03 26.81 3.90
CA ARG A 89 -0.02 25.83 3.46
C ARG A 89 1.43 26.29 3.73
N ARG A 90 1.70 27.60 3.64
CA ARG A 90 3.03 28.16 3.93
C ARG A 90 3.44 28.01 5.40
N ASP A 91 2.46 28.04 6.30
CA ASP A 91 2.65 27.97 7.75
C ASP A 91 2.66 26.50 8.19
N ALA A 92 1.75 25.69 7.63
CA ALA A 92 1.68 24.24 7.81
C ALA A 92 3.02 23.51 7.59
N ARG A 93 3.83 23.96 6.61
CA ARG A 93 5.15 23.40 6.31
C ARG A 93 6.20 23.57 7.41
N LYS A 94 5.99 24.54 8.31
CA LYS A 94 6.90 24.83 9.42
C LYS A 94 6.49 24.12 10.71
N ILE A 95 5.32 23.49 10.71
CA ILE A 95 4.75 22.88 11.90
C ILE A 95 5.21 21.43 12.02
N SER A 96 5.61 21.06 13.24
CA SER A 96 5.87 19.69 13.67
C SER A 96 4.90 19.31 14.79
N ILE A 97 4.33 18.11 14.71
CA ILE A 97 3.46 17.55 15.74
C ILE A 97 4.30 16.64 16.63
N VAL A 98 4.30 16.92 17.93
CA VAL A 98 5.08 16.21 18.95
C VAL A 98 4.15 15.29 19.73
N TYR A 99 4.43 14.00 19.81
CA TYR A 99 3.51 13.03 20.41
C TYR A 99 4.22 11.82 21.01
N VAL A 100 3.53 11.07 21.86
CA VAL A 100 4.01 9.79 22.40
C VAL A 100 3.46 8.64 21.55
N PRO A 101 4.31 7.79 20.97
CA PRO A 101 3.85 6.59 20.28
C PRO A 101 3.19 5.61 21.25
N ASN A 102 2.11 4.95 20.80
CA ASN A 102 1.54 3.84 21.57
C ASN A 102 2.35 2.56 21.32
N ASN A 103 3.49 2.44 22.01
CA ASN A 103 4.43 1.35 21.83
C ASN A 103 3.80 -0.04 22.02
N LYS A 104 2.87 -0.18 22.97
CA LYS A 104 2.17 -1.44 23.21
C LYS A 104 1.35 -1.83 21.98
N LEU A 105 0.49 -0.94 21.49
CA LEU A 105 -0.31 -1.19 20.29
C LEU A 105 0.59 -1.50 19.09
N ILE A 106 1.68 -0.74 18.91
CA ILE A 106 2.64 -0.97 17.82
C ILE A 106 3.23 -2.38 17.90
N LEU A 107 3.75 -2.80 19.07
CA LEU A 107 4.34 -4.11 19.26
C LEU A 107 3.31 -5.24 19.09
N ASP A 108 2.08 -5.06 19.57
CA ASP A 108 0.98 -6.01 19.36
C ASP A 108 0.67 -6.18 17.87
N GLN A 109 0.57 -5.08 17.11
CA GLN A 109 0.34 -5.14 15.67
C GLN A 109 1.53 -5.76 14.92
N ILE A 110 2.77 -5.47 15.32
CA ILE A 110 3.97 -6.12 14.76
C ILE A 110 3.89 -7.63 14.98
N GLY A 111 3.45 -8.09 16.16
CA GLY A 111 3.23 -9.51 16.45
C GLY A 111 2.20 -10.16 15.52
N LEU A 112 1.08 -9.47 15.24
CA LEU A 112 0.06 -9.95 14.30
C LEU A 112 0.57 -10.01 12.86
N VAL A 113 1.33 -9.00 12.43
CA VAL A 113 1.96 -8.98 11.10
C VAL A 113 2.97 -10.12 10.99
N ASN A 114 3.84 -10.32 11.98
CA ASN A 114 4.82 -11.41 11.97
C ASN A 114 4.14 -12.78 11.85
N ARG A 115 3.11 -13.05 12.66
CA ARG A 115 2.33 -14.31 12.58
C ARG A 115 1.67 -14.49 11.20
N SER A 116 1.14 -13.42 10.63
CA SER A 116 0.55 -13.47 9.29
C SER A 116 1.62 -13.80 8.24
N TYR A 117 2.81 -13.20 8.32
CA TYR A 117 3.93 -13.51 7.44
C TYR A 117 4.42 -14.95 7.60
N GLU A 118 4.48 -15.49 8.81
CA GLU A 118 4.85 -16.89 9.08
C GLU A 118 3.87 -17.86 8.42
N ILE A 119 2.56 -17.63 8.56
CA ILE A 119 1.52 -18.44 7.90
C ILE A 119 1.70 -18.39 6.38
N LEU A 120 1.85 -17.20 5.81
CA LEU A 120 1.99 -17.04 4.36
C LEU A 120 3.30 -17.66 3.82
N ALA A 121 4.38 -17.64 4.60
CA ALA A 121 5.64 -18.30 4.26
C ALA A 121 5.50 -19.84 4.31
N HIS A 122 4.82 -20.37 5.33
CA HIS A 122 4.52 -21.80 5.46
C HIS A 122 3.70 -22.32 4.26
N GLU A 123 2.69 -21.56 3.84
CA GLU A 123 1.87 -21.84 2.65
C GLU A 123 2.59 -21.56 1.32
N GLN A 124 3.90 -21.28 1.37
CA GLN A 124 4.77 -21.04 0.21
C GLN A 124 4.32 -19.86 -0.67
N ILE A 125 3.61 -18.90 -0.08
CA ILE A 125 3.22 -17.65 -0.73
C ILE A 125 4.41 -16.69 -0.67
N LEU A 126 5.07 -16.58 0.49
CA LEU A 126 6.18 -15.66 0.70
C LEU A 126 7.56 -16.32 0.46
N LEU A 127 8.18 -16.00 -0.67
CA LEU A 127 9.46 -16.43 -1.20
C LEU A 127 10.31 -15.25 -1.72
N ASN A 128 11.65 -15.33 -1.55
CA ASN A 128 12.64 -14.48 -2.23
C ASN A 128 12.53 -12.95 -2.02
N ASN A 129 12.08 -12.49 -0.84
CA ASN A 129 12.10 -11.08 -0.44
C ASN A 129 11.36 -10.10 -1.39
N LYS A 130 10.46 -10.58 -2.25
CA LYS A 130 9.58 -9.73 -3.07
C LYS A 130 8.50 -9.06 -2.20
N ASN A 131 7.83 -8.03 -2.70
CA ASN A 131 6.70 -7.43 -1.98
C ASN A 131 5.49 -8.39 -1.96
N LEU A 132 4.71 -8.38 -0.88
CA LEU A 132 3.54 -9.26 -0.69
C LEU A 132 2.55 -9.24 -1.88
N PRO A 133 2.12 -8.07 -2.43
CA PRO A 133 1.21 -8.06 -3.57
C PRO A 133 1.70 -8.84 -4.78
N THR A 134 2.96 -8.65 -5.18
CA THR A 134 3.56 -9.37 -6.31
C THR A 134 3.60 -10.87 -6.05
N GLN A 135 4.03 -11.27 -4.86
CA GLN A 135 4.11 -12.68 -4.50
C GLN A 135 2.75 -13.36 -4.47
N LEU A 136 1.75 -12.67 -3.92
CA LEU A 136 0.39 -13.18 -3.86
C LEU A 136 -0.23 -13.28 -5.26
N GLY A 137 0.01 -12.31 -6.14
CA GLY A 137 -0.42 -12.38 -7.54
C GLY A 137 0.23 -13.53 -8.32
N GLU A 138 1.54 -13.74 -8.12
CA GLU A 138 2.28 -14.89 -8.67
C GLU A 138 1.70 -16.22 -8.13
N TRP A 139 1.40 -16.29 -6.84
CA TRP A 139 0.79 -17.46 -6.20
C TRP A 139 -0.64 -17.72 -6.70
N TYR A 140 -1.45 -16.68 -6.91
CA TYR A 140 -2.77 -16.82 -7.54
C TYR A 140 -2.67 -17.40 -8.94
N ALA A 141 -1.79 -16.85 -9.78
CA ALA A 141 -1.57 -17.37 -11.12
C ALA A 141 -1.09 -18.84 -11.08
N LYS A 142 -0.19 -19.19 -10.14
CA LYS A 142 0.23 -20.57 -9.91
C LYS A 142 -0.98 -21.48 -9.64
N CYS A 143 -1.87 -21.08 -8.75
CA CYS A 143 -3.04 -21.88 -8.38
C CYS A 143 -4.08 -21.97 -9.50
N ILE A 144 -4.33 -20.87 -10.20
CA ILE A 144 -5.36 -20.77 -11.26
C ILE A 144 -4.95 -21.57 -12.50
N PHE A 145 -3.69 -21.43 -12.92
CA PHE A 145 -3.19 -22.01 -14.18
C PHE A 145 -2.37 -23.30 -13.98
N GLY A 146 -2.26 -23.80 -12.75
CA GLY A 146 -1.49 -25.02 -12.46
C GLY A 146 0.00 -24.89 -12.75
N LEU A 147 0.58 -23.71 -12.52
CA LEU A 147 1.98 -23.44 -12.85
C LEU A 147 2.92 -24.16 -11.89
N LYS A 148 4.02 -24.68 -12.42
CA LYS A 148 5.15 -25.15 -11.63
C LYS A 148 6.19 -24.03 -11.53
N GLN A 149 6.61 -23.73 -10.31
CA GLN A 149 7.71 -22.81 -10.04
C GLN A 149 9.01 -23.61 -10.03
N VAL A 150 9.98 -23.23 -10.87
CA VAL A 150 11.28 -23.90 -10.99
C VAL A 150 12.40 -22.90 -10.79
N LYS A 151 13.52 -23.34 -10.20
CA LYS A 151 14.69 -22.47 -10.03
C LYS A 151 15.17 -21.99 -11.40
N SER A 152 15.30 -20.68 -11.58
CA SER A 152 15.75 -20.12 -12.84
C SER A 152 17.25 -20.36 -12.99
N THR A 153 17.68 -20.57 -14.23
CA THR A 153 19.11 -20.56 -14.60
C THR A 153 19.66 -19.13 -14.69
N SER A 154 18.79 -18.12 -14.58
CA SER A 154 19.14 -16.70 -14.57
C SER A 154 19.17 -16.12 -13.14
N GLN A 155 19.69 -14.90 -12.97
CA GLN A 155 19.66 -14.15 -11.69
C GLN A 155 18.23 -13.80 -11.19
N ARG A 156 17.18 -14.30 -11.83
CA ARG A 156 15.76 -14.00 -11.53
C ARG A 156 15.18 -14.81 -10.37
N GLY A 157 15.89 -15.81 -9.87
CA GLY A 157 15.46 -16.68 -8.77
C GLY A 157 14.63 -17.88 -9.24
N PHE A 158 13.49 -17.65 -9.90
CA PHE A 158 12.62 -18.71 -10.43
C PHE A 158 11.89 -18.34 -11.72
N ASP A 159 11.51 -19.37 -12.48
CA ASP A 159 10.64 -19.29 -13.65
C ASP A 159 9.33 -20.05 -13.37
N PHE A 160 8.23 -19.64 -13.99
CA PHE A 160 6.99 -20.41 -14.00
C PHE A 160 6.84 -21.17 -15.31
N VAL A 161 6.45 -22.44 -15.21
CA VAL A 161 6.22 -23.30 -16.36
C VAL A 161 4.88 -24.01 -16.27
N MET A 162 4.21 -24.15 -17.40
CA MET A 162 3.03 -24.99 -17.58
C MET A 162 3.41 -26.48 -17.58
N GLY A 163 2.41 -27.37 -17.51
CA GLY A 163 2.63 -28.82 -17.55
C GLY A 163 3.28 -29.32 -18.85
N ASP A 164 3.14 -28.60 -19.95
CA ASP A 164 3.77 -28.87 -21.25
C ASP A 164 5.18 -28.26 -21.40
N GLY A 165 5.71 -27.66 -20.33
CA GLY A 165 7.05 -27.06 -20.30
C GLY A 165 7.11 -25.61 -20.81
N LYS A 166 5.99 -25.04 -21.28
CA LYS A 166 5.94 -23.65 -21.74
C LYS A 166 6.14 -22.68 -20.58
N ARG A 167 6.98 -21.67 -20.80
CA ARG A 167 7.32 -20.65 -19.81
C ARG A 167 6.26 -19.57 -19.74
N VAL A 168 5.96 -19.13 -18.51
CA VAL A 168 4.96 -18.09 -18.24
C VAL A 168 5.64 -16.97 -17.47
N GLU A 169 5.59 -15.77 -18.02
CA GLU A 169 5.92 -14.55 -17.29
C GLU A 169 4.67 -14.06 -16.55
N ILE A 170 4.81 -13.71 -15.27
CA ILE A 170 3.70 -13.19 -14.47
C ILE A 170 4.02 -11.76 -14.05
N GLN A 171 3.22 -10.82 -14.53
CA GLN A 171 3.26 -9.43 -14.12
C GLN A 171 2.09 -9.15 -13.16
N VAL A 172 2.37 -8.51 -12.03
CA VAL A 172 1.34 -8.13 -11.06
C VAL A 172 1.18 -6.61 -11.03
N GLU A 173 -0.05 -6.15 -11.17
CA GLU A 173 -0.43 -4.75 -11.01
C GLU A 173 -1.25 -4.59 -9.73
N TRP A 174 -0.76 -3.83 -8.74
CA TRP A 174 -1.41 -3.63 -7.44
C TRP A 174 -1.92 -2.19 -7.26
N SER A 175 -3.24 -2.03 -7.32
CA SER A 175 -3.98 -0.77 -7.26
C SER A 175 -5.49 -1.09 -7.21
N ASP A 176 -6.36 -0.11 -6.97
CA ASP A 176 -7.81 -0.33 -7.17
C ASP A 176 -8.24 0.09 -8.58
N VAL A 177 -7.39 0.84 -9.28
CA VAL A 177 -7.64 1.39 -10.61
C VAL A 177 -6.45 1.08 -11.52
N SER A 178 -6.72 0.66 -12.76
CA SER A 178 -5.68 0.45 -13.77
C SER A 178 -4.98 1.76 -14.11
N SER A 179 -3.66 1.69 -14.31
CA SER A 179 -2.89 2.83 -14.81
C SER A 179 -3.36 3.24 -16.21
N PRO A 180 -3.60 4.53 -16.49
CA PRO A 180 -3.94 5.00 -17.84
C PRO A 180 -2.79 4.81 -18.84
N LYS A 181 -1.57 4.61 -18.35
CA LYS A 181 -0.39 4.28 -19.17
C LYS A 181 -0.29 2.79 -19.51
N GLY A 182 -1.16 1.96 -18.94
CA GLY A 182 -1.09 0.52 -19.06
C GLY A 182 -0.02 -0.11 -18.16
N VAL A 183 0.04 -1.44 -18.21
CA VAL A 183 0.99 -2.23 -17.43
C VAL A 183 2.35 -2.23 -18.10
N LYS A 184 3.39 -1.97 -17.32
CA LYS A 184 4.78 -1.90 -17.78
C LYS A 184 5.42 -3.28 -17.72
N ILE A 185 5.91 -3.79 -18.84
CA ILE A 185 6.55 -5.11 -18.95
C ILE A 185 7.93 -4.95 -19.60
N LYS A 186 8.95 -5.66 -19.10
CA LYS A 186 10.26 -5.67 -19.74
C LYS A 186 10.20 -6.55 -20.98
N LYS A 187 10.69 -6.04 -22.11
CA LYS A 187 10.71 -6.77 -23.39
C LYS A 187 11.42 -8.12 -23.27
N THR A 188 12.53 -8.16 -22.54
CA THR A 188 13.32 -9.38 -22.30
C THR A 188 12.59 -10.43 -21.44
N LEU A 189 11.51 -10.09 -20.74
CA LEU A 189 10.71 -11.07 -20.02
C LEU A 189 9.75 -11.75 -21.00
N VAL A 190 9.07 -10.96 -21.84
CA VAL A 190 8.20 -11.46 -22.92
C VAL A 190 8.97 -12.33 -23.90
N ASP A 191 10.19 -11.92 -24.30
CA ASP A 191 11.00 -12.69 -25.26
C ASP A 191 11.50 -14.03 -24.69
N LEU A 192 11.51 -14.21 -23.37
CA LEU A 192 11.98 -15.44 -22.70
C LEU A 192 10.84 -16.35 -22.22
N SER A 193 9.60 -15.94 -22.40
CA SER A 193 8.40 -16.69 -22.02
C SER A 193 7.51 -16.96 -23.23
N ASP A 194 6.77 -18.06 -23.21
CA ASP A 194 5.76 -18.37 -24.23
C ASP A 194 4.48 -17.58 -23.97
N PHE A 195 4.16 -17.35 -22.70
CA PHE A 195 3.00 -16.59 -22.26
C PHE A 195 3.38 -15.46 -21.33
N CYS A 196 2.52 -14.44 -21.30
CA CYS A 196 2.57 -13.35 -20.35
C CYS A 196 1.20 -13.20 -19.68
N VAL A 197 1.17 -13.37 -18.36
CA VAL A 197 -0.02 -13.26 -17.54
C VAL A 197 0.07 -12.00 -16.72
N ILE A 198 -0.95 -11.16 -16.78
CA ILE A 198 -1.08 -9.97 -15.95
C ILE A 198 -2.17 -10.21 -14.92
N ILE A 199 -1.81 -10.24 -13.63
CA ILE A 199 -2.76 -10.34 -12.53
C ILE A 199 -2.96 -8.96 -11.93
N TYR A 200 -4.20 -8.47 -11.97
CA TYR A 200 -4.57 -7.19 -11.38
C TYR A 200 -5.13 -7.48 -9.98
N VAL A 201 -4.44 -7.02 -8.92
CA VAL A 201 -4.78 -7.29 -7.51
C VAL A 201 -5.22 -6.01 -6.79
N ALA A 202 -6.44 -5.93 -6.27
CA ALA A 202 -6.92 -4.77 -5.52
C ALA A 202 -6.18 -4.57 -4.19
N LYS A 203 -6.35 -3.40 -3.53
CA LYS A 203 -5.69 -3.13 -2.23
C LYS A 203 -6.11 -4.07 -1.11
N ASN A 204 -7.29 -4.67 -1.24
CA ASN A 204 -7.77 -5.73 -0.36
C ASN A 204 -7.23 -7.14 -0.72
N PHE A 205 -6.24 -7.22 -1.61
CA PHE A 205 -5.57 -8.43 -2.06
C PHE A 205 -6.42 -9.41 -2.89
N MET A 206 -7.61 -9.01 -3.33
CA MET A 206 -8.44 -9.81 -4.25
C MET A 206 -8.09 -9.54 -5.71
N ILE A 207 -8.29 -10.53 -6.58
CA ILE A 207 -8.06 -10.41 -8.02
C ILE A 207 -9.20 -9.58 -8.63
N ARG A 208 -8.88 -8.41 -9.18
CA ARG A 208 -9.87 -7.58 -9.88
C ARG A 208 -10.03 -7.99 -11.34
N GLU A 209 -8.97 -8.51 -11.95
CA GLU A 209 -8.94 -8.90 -13.35
C GLU A 209 -7.70 -9.77 -13.66
N VAL A 210 -7.78 -10.60 -14.70
CA VAL A 210 -6.63 -11.35 -15.24
C VAL A 210 -6.58 -11.21 -16.76
N CYS A 211 -5.41 -10.81 -17.27
CA CYS A 211 -5.11 -10.79 -18.70
C CYS A 211 -4.15 -11.94 -19.01
N PHE A 212 -4.51 -12.84 -19.91
CA PHE A 212 -3.64 -13.94 -20.33
C PHE A 212 -3.24 -13.73 -21.80
N LEU A 213 -1.95 -13.54 -22.08
CA LEU A 213 -1.46 -13.17 -23.42
C LEU A 213 -0.45 -14.19 -23.95
N ASP A 214 -0.51 -14.45 -25.26
CA ASP A 214 0.58 -15.08 -25.99
C ASP A 214 1.75 -14.10 -26.12
N SER A 215 2.95 -14.46 -25.65
CA SER A 215 4.13 -13.57 -25.73
C SER A 215 4.47 -13.19 -27.17
N GLU A 216 4.23 -14.10 -28.12
CA GLU A 216 4.42 -13.82 -29.54
C GLU A 216 3.50 -12.67 -30.04
N TYR A 217 2.24 -12.65 -29.61
CA TYR A 217 1.34 -11.54 -29.92
C TYR A 217 1.85 -10.23 -29.32
N VAL A 218 2.34 -10.27 -28.08
CA VAL A 218 2.90 -9.10 -27.41
C VAL A 218 4.12 -8.57 -28.18
N SER A 219 5.04 -9.45 -28.56
CA SER A 219 6.26 -9.08 -29.28
C SER A 219 5.98 -8.54 -30.68
N ARG A 220 5.03 -9.13 -31.41
CA ARG A 220 4.64 -8.64 -32.75
C ARG A 220 3.94 -7.29 -32.71
N LYS A 221 3.01 -7.10 -31.77
CA LYS A 221 2.13 -5.92 -31.74
C LYS A 221 2.73 -4.74 -31.00
N PHE A 222 3.52 -4.99 -29.94
CA PHE A 222 3.98 -3.95 -29.03
C PHE A 222 5.49 -3.86 -28.88
N SER A 223 6.28 -4.74 -29.51
CA SER A 223 7.73 -4.59 -29.49
C SER A 223 8.20 -3.53 -30.49
N SER A 224 8.11 -2.28 -30.05
CA SER A 224 8.80 -1.15 -30.68
C SER A 224 10.29 -1.15 -30.29
N LYS A 225 11.05 -0.16 -30.77
CA LYS A 225 12.45 0.05 -30.34
C LYS A 225 12.46 0.49 -28.87
N GLY A 226 12.80 -0.42 -27.96
CA GLY A 226 12.94 -0.13 -26.53
C GLY A 226 12.99 -1.39 -25.66
N HIS A 227 13.42 -1.24 -24.41
CA HIS A 227 13.52 -2.34 -23.43
C HIS A 227 12.23 -2.56 -22.62
N THR A 228 11.23 -1.70 -22.79
CA THR A 228 9.98 -1.69 -22.04
C THR A 228 8.78 -1.63 -22.98
N ILE A 229 7.79 -2.47 -22.71
CA ILE A 229 6.49 -2.52 -23.36
C ILE A 229 5.44 -1.96 -22.40
N PHE A 230 4.53 -1.13 -22.91
CA PHE A 230 3.37 -0.63 -22.16
C PHE A 230 2.10 -1.23 -22.76
N LEU A 231 1.40 -2.06 -21.98
CA LEU A 231 0.16 -2.70 -22.40
C LEU A 231 -1.03 -1.96 -21.82
N LYS A 232 -1.68 -1.12 -22.65
CA LYS A 232 -2.93 -0.47 -22.26
C LYS A 232 -4.06 -1.49 -22.30
N ASP A 233 -4.93 -1.46 -21.30
CA ASP A 233 -6.07 -2.37 -21.18
C ASP A 233 -7.00 -2.34 -22.41
N SER A 234 -7.09 -1.21 -23.13
CA SER A 234 -7.83 -1.10 -24.39
C SER A 234 -7.29 -2.02 -25.48
N ASP A 235 -5.97 -2.14 -25.57
CA ASP A 235 -5.25 -2.74 -26.70
C ASP A 235 -5.17 -4.26 -26.60
N VAL A 236 -5.41 -4.78 -25.38
CA VAL A 236 -5.44 -6.20 -25.01
C VAL A 236 -6.79 -6.61 -24.43
N SER A 237 -7.83 -5.81 -24.65
CA SER A 237 -9.13 -5.97 -23.99
C SER A 237 -9.77 -7.37 -24.19
N SER A 238 -9.54 -7.99 -25.35
CA SER A 238 -10.05 -9.31 -25.72
C SER A 238 -9.31 -10.49 -25.05
N TYR A 239 -8.29 -10.22 -24.25
CA TYR A 239 -7.52 -11.22 -23.50
C TYR A 239 -7.82 -11.19 -21.99
N PHE A 240 -8.69 -10.28 -21.55
CA PHE A 240 -9.20 -10.29 -20.19
C PHE A 240 -10.29 -11.33 -20.01
N PHE A 241 -10.19 -12.12 -18.96
CA PHE A 241 -11.18 -13.16 -18.69
C PHE A 241 -12.57 -12.61 -18.33
N SER A 242 -12.65 -11.41 -17.76
CA SER A 242 -13.95 -10.76 -17.56
C SER A 242 -14.65 -10.38 -18.88
N LYS A 243 -13.91 -10.26 -19.99
CA LYS A 243 -14.43 -9.79 -21.29
C LYS A 243 -14.53 -10.87 -22.35
N SER A 244 -13.65 -11.85 -22.34
CA SER A 244 -13.51 -12.86 -23.40
C SER A 244 -13.32 -14.25 -22.81
N SER A 245 -13.78 -15.29 -23.52
CA SER A 245 -13.51 -16.70 -23.20
C SER A 245 -12.16 -17.19 -23.77
N LYS A 246 -11.41 -16.32 -24.45
CA LYS A 246 -10.09 -16.66 -24.98
C LYS A 246 -9.17 -17.14 -23.84
N HIS A 247 -8.49 -18.26 -24.06
CA HIS A 247 -7.60 -18.93 -23.09
C HIS A 247 -8.29 -19.47 -21.82
N PHE A 248 -9.62 -19.59 -21.78
CA PHE A 248 -10.30 -20.26 -20.66
C PHE A 248 -9.85 -21.71 -20.49
N ASP A 249 -9.46 -22.37 -21.59
CA ASP A 249 -8.84 -23.70 -21.61
C ASP A 249 -7.54 -23.78 -20.79
N LYS A 250 -6.90 -22.63 -20.50
CA LYS A 250 -5.70 -22.57 -19.67
C LYS A 250 -6.00 -22.52 -18.17
N ILE A 251 -7.24 -22.27 -17.77
CA ILE A 251 -7.66 -22.25 -16.38
C ILE A 251 -7.76 -23.70 -15.90
N ILE A 252 -6.85 -24.10 -15.01
CA ILE A 252 -6.83 -25.44 -14.41
C ILE A 252 -7.73 -25.50 -13.17
N ASN A 253 -7.80 -24.42 -12.39
CA ASN A 253 -8.58 -24.38 -11.15
C ASN A 253 -9.57 -23.20 -11.14
N PRO A 254 -10.75 -23.36 -11.78
CA PRO A 254 -11.76 -22.30 -11.84
C PRO A 254 -12.35 -21.95 -10.45
N ILE A 255 -12.46 -22.94 -9.55
CA ILE A 255 -12.95 -22.73 -8.18
C ILE A 255 -12.03 -21.77 -7.43
N THR A 256 -10.72 -21.99 -7.51
CA THR A 256 -9.73 -21.12 -6.88
C THR A 256 -9.74 -19.72 -7.48
N PHE A 257 -9.93 -19.64 -8.80
CA PHE A 257 -10.04 -18.35 -9.47
C PHE A 257 -11.25 -17.55 -8.94
N LEU A 258 -12.42 -18.18 -8.82
CA LEU A 258 -13.62 -17.56 -8.25
C LEU A 258 -13.43 -17.17 -6.77
N LYS A 259 -12.75 -18.00 -5.98
CA LYS A 259 -12.51 -17.76 -4.55
C LYS A 259 -11.69 -16.50 -4.29
N TYR A 260 -10.68 -16.23 -5.13
CA TYR A 260 -9.79 -15.08 -4.96
C TYR A 260 -10.18 -13.88 -5.83
N ALA A 261 -11.13 -14.05 -6.75
CA ALA A 261 -11.70 -12.97 -7.53
C ALA A 261 -12.54 -12.02 -6.68
N SER A 262 -12.43 -10.72 -6.96
CA SER A 262 -13.35 -9.71 -6.45
C SER A 262 -14.79 -10.09 -6.82
N PRO A 263 -15.80 -9.70 -6.03
CA PRO A 263 -17.20 -10.07 -6.30
C PRO A 263 -17.64 -9.77 -7.74
N ASN A 264 -17.25 -8.61 -8.26
CA ASN A 264 -17.56 -8.19 -9.64
C ASN A 264 -16.92 -9.09 -10.70
N LEU A 265 -15.69 -9.54 -10.48
CA LEU A 265 -15.02 -10.46 -11.39
C LEU A 265 -15.62 -11.86 -11.26
N ALA A 266 -15.85 -12.34 -10.03
CA ALA A 266 -16.40 -13.66 -9.76
C ALA A 266 -17.77 -13.85 -10.44
N MET A 267 -18.66 -12.86 -10.38
CA MET A 267 -19.94 -12.89 -11.10
C MET A 267 -19.74 -13.10 -12.60
N LYS A 268 -18.93 -12.24 -13.25
CA LYS A 268 -18.65 -12.33 -14.69
C LYS A 268 -17.99 -13.65 -15.11
N LEU A 269 -17.12 -14.20 -14.26
CA LEU A 269 -16.47 -15.48 -14.51
C LEU A 269 -17.44 -16.66 -14.34
N SER A 270 -18.28 -16.63 -13.30
CA SER A 270 -19.23 -17.71 -13.01
C SER A 270 -20.23 -17.94 -14.15
N GLU A 271 -20.67 -16.87 -14.81
CA GLU A 271 -21.55 -16.95 -15.98
C GLU A 271 -20.90 -17.68 -17.16
N LYS A 272 -19.58 -17.54 -17.32
CA LYS A 272 -18.84 -18.06 -18.47
C LYS A 272 -18.19 -19.42 -18.23
N LEU A 273 -17.83 -19.72 -16.98
CA LEU A 273 -17.20 -20.98 -16.58
C LEU A 273 -18.22 -22.11 -16.38
N ASN A 274 -19.50 -21.77 -16.24
CA ASN A 274 -20.61 -22.73 -16.12
C ASN A 274 -21.35 -23.00 -17.45
N GLN A 275 -20.84 -22.48 -18.57
CA GLN A 275 -21.32 -22.75 -19.94
C GLN A 275 -20.39 -23.74 -20.63
#